data_AF-A0A1C6CQM9-F1
#
_entry.id   AF-A0A1C6CQM9-F1
#
_cell.length_a   1.000
_cell.length_b   1.000
_cell.length_c   1.000
_cell.angle_alpha   90.00
_cell.angle_beta   90.00
_cell.angle_gamma   90.00
#
_symmetry.space_group_name_H-M   'P 1'
#
loop_
_entity.id
_entity.type
_entity.pdbx_description
1 polymer ?
#
loop_
_entity_poly.entity_id
_entity_poly.type
_entity_poly.pdbx_seq_one_letter_code
_entity_poly.pdbx_strand_id
1 'polypeptide(L)' 'MTWGPCFMYYRCPQCGKKFKYAIDLIPEFGDAFGTCPDCHAGGVLEGEGARTKDDGAYEEVE' A
#
# COMPACT_ATOMS: atom_id res chain seq x y z
N MET A 1 -23.20 3.03 4.14
CA MET A 1 -22.04 2.33 4.75
C MET A 1 -20.80 3.10 4.36
N THR A 2 -20.31 4.00 5.20
CA THR A 2 -18.99 4.61 5.00
C THR A 2 -17.97 3.53 5.35
N TRP A 3 -17.51 2.78 4.35
CA TRP A 3 -16.28 2.00 4.51
C TRP A 3 -15.21 3.00 4.95
N GLY A 4 -14.71 2.86 6.18
CA GLY A 4 -13.60 3.69 6.64
C GLY A 4 -12.41 3.55 5.70
N PRO A 5 -11.42 4.45 5.76
CA PRO A 5 -10.26 4.40 4.87
C PRO A 5 -9.60 3.02 4.98
N CYS A 6 -9.68 2.27 3.88
CA CYS A 6 -9.11 0.94 3.76
C CYS A 6 -7.72 1.10 3.15
N PHE A 7 -6.74 0.47 3.80
CA PHE A 7 -5.35 0.50 3.38
C PHE A 7 -4.94 -0.91 2.96
N MET A 8 -4.16 -0.98 1.89
CA MET A 8 -3.52 -2.19 1.40
C MET A 8 -2.04 -2.12 1.73
N TYR A 9 -1.56 -3.07 2.51
CA TYR A 9 -0.19 -3.16 2.99
C TYR A 9 0.61 -4.06 2.06
N TYR A 10 1.65 -3.50 1.48
CA TYR A 10 2.51 -4.17 0.53
C TYR A 10 3.96 -4.20 1.00
N ARG A 11 4.68 -5.19 0.51
CA ARG A 11 6.11 -5.32 0.74
C ARG A 11 6.83 -5.51 -0.59
N CYS A 12 7.79 -4.64 -0.84
CA CYS A 12 8.68 -4.72 -2.00
C CYS A 12 9.60 -5.95 -1.87
N PRO A 13 9.54 -6.94 -2.77
CA PRO A 13 10.46 -8.08 -2.72
C PRO A 13 11.88 -7.72 -3.18
N GLN A 14 12.05 -6.62 -3.92
CA GLN A 14 13.35 -6.16 -4.42
C GLN A 14 14.12 -5.34 -3.38
N CYS A 15 13.44 -4.40 -2.75
CA CYS A 15 14.03 -3.45 -1.81
C CYS A 15 13.73 -3.77 -0.33
N GLY A 16 12.81 -4.71 -0.07
CA GLY A 16 12.39 -5.09 1.29
C GLY A 16 11.54 -4.04 2.01
N LYS A 17 11.34 -2.85 1.40
CA LYS A 17 10.54 -1.76 1.94
C LYS A 17 9.09 -2.18 2.11
N LYS A 18 8.51 -1.74 3.21
CA LYS A 18 7.10 -1.90 3.56
C LYS A 18 6.39 -0.59 3.24
N PHE A 19 5.37 -0.65 2.42
CA PHE A 19 4.59 0.51 2.02
C PHE A 19 3.12 0.18 2.03
N LYS A 20 2.26 1.18 2.17
CA LYS A 20 0.82 1.00 2.16
C LYS A 20 0.17 2.00 1.21
N TYR A 21 -0.88 1.53 0.55
CA TYR A 21 -1.70 2.33 -0.34
C TYR A 21 -3.10 2.46 0.22
N ALA A 22 -3.65 3.67 0.23
CA ALA A 22 -5.07 3.84 0.46
C ALA A 22 -5.84 3.32 -0.77
N ILE A 23 -6.94 2.60 -0.56
CA ILE A 23 -7.83 2.17 -1.66
C ILE A 23 -8.37 3.38 -2.45
N ASP A 24 -8.44 4.55 -1.83
CA ASP A 24 -8.83 5.81 -2.48
C ASP A 24 -7.86 6.24 -3.58
N LEU A 25 -6.61 5.75 -3.55
CA LEU A 25 -5.56 6.02 -4.54
C LEU A 25 -5.59 5.07 -5.74
N ILE A 26 -6.46 4.05 -5.74
CA ILE A 26 -6.67 3.17 -6.91
C ILE A 26 -6.97 3.97 -8.19
N PRO A 27 -7.87 4.98 -8.22
CA PRO A 27 -8.08 5.80 -9.42
C PRO A 27 -6.87 6.67 -9.81
N GLU A 28 -6.02 7.07 -8.87
CA GLU A 28 -4.85 7.91 -9.16
C GLU A 28 -3.67 7.09 -9.70
N PHE A 29 -3.39 5.95 -9.08
CA PHE A 29 -2.29 5.07 -9.48
C PHE A 29 -2.68 4.07 -10.56
N GLY A 30 -3.96 3.69 -10.66
CA GLY A 30 -4.47 2.76 -11.67
C GLY A 30 -3.66 1.46 -11.71
N ASP A 31 -3.01 1.21 -12.84
CA ASP A 31 -2.13 0.04 -13.06
C ASP A 31 -0.82 0.08 -12.25
N ALA A 32 -0.41 1.24 -11.74
CA ALA A 32 0.74 1.38 -10.86
C ALA A 32 0.41 1.09 -9.38
N PHE A 33 -0.86 0.82 -9.06
CA PHE A 33 -1.28 0.54 -7.70
C PHE A 33 -0.66 -0.76 -7.16
N GLY A 34 -0.08 -0.71 -5.96
CA GLY A 34 0.65 -1.84 -5.37
C GLY A 34 2.07 -2.01 -5.92
N THR A 35 2.55 -1.08 -6.73
CA THR A 35 3.94 -1.05 -7.21
C THR A 35 4.81 -0.25 -6.24
N CYS A 36 6.05 -0.69 -6.03
CA CYS A 36 6.99 0.07 -5.20
C CYS A 36 7.43 1.36 -5.92
N PRO A 37 7.40 2.54 -5.28
CA PRO A 37 7.81 3.80 -5.91
C PRO A 37 9.30 3.86 -6.27
N ASP A 38 10.18 3.16 -5.54
CA ASP A 38 11.61 3.10 -5.87
C ASP A 38 11.90 2.07 -6.97
N CYS A 39 11.34 0.87 -6.86
CA CYS A 39 11.73 -0.25 -7.71
C CYS A 39 10.84 -0.42 -8.93
N HIS A 40 9.66 0.19 -8.96
CA HIS A 40 8.62 -0.06 -9.96
C HIS A 40 8.30 -1.56 -10.14
N ALA A 41 8.60 -2.36 -9.11
CA ALA A 41 8.30 -3.78 -9.04
C ALA A 41 6.98 -3.99 -8.29
N GLY A 42 6.22 -5.00 -8.72
CA GLY A 42 4.99 -5.41 -8.04
C GLY A 42 5.28 -5.77 -6.58
N GLY A 43 4.63 -5.07 -5.66
CA GLY A 43 4.69 -5.35 -4.24
C GLY A 43 3.92 -6.63 -3.91
N VAL A 44 4.42 -7.37 -2.92
CA VAL A 44 3.70 -8.51 -2.36
C VAL A 44 2.70 -7.97 -1.32
N LEU A 45 1.42 -8.23 -1.53
CA LEU A 45 0.37 -7.87 -0.58
C LEU A 45 0.55 -8.70 0.72
N GLU A 46 0.86 -8.04 1.84
CA GLU A 46 0.94 -8.69 3.15
C GLU A 46 -0.42 -8.66 3.88
N GLY A 47 -1.28 -7.69 3.55
CA GLY A 47 -2.65 -7.64 4.09
C GLY A 47 -3.42 -6.41 3.62
N GLU A 48 -4.74 -6.43 3.85
CA GLU A 48 -5.65 -5.33 3.56
C GLU A 48 -6.56 -5.09 4.77
N GLY A 49 -6.86 -3.82 5.09
CA GLY A 49 -7.78 -3.49 6.17
C GLY A 49 -7.72 -2.05 6.66
N ALA A 50 -8.49 -1.76 7.71
CA ALA A 50 -8.46 -0.46 8.37
C ALA A 50 -7.09 -0.18 8.99
N ARG A 51 -6.77 1.11 9.17
CA ARG A 51 -5.50 1.57 9.78
C ARG A 51 -5.25 0.81 11.08
N THR A 52 -4.22 -0.04 11.10
CA THR A 52 -3.86 -0.82 12.28
C THR A 52 -2.83 -0.06 13.12
N LYS A 53 -2.50 -0.54 14.32
CA LYS A 53 -1.52 0.14 15.19
C LYS A 53 -0.07 0.02 14.66
N ASP A 54 0.17 -0.84 13.67
CA ASP A 54 1.48 -1.14 13.05
C ASP A 54 1.78 -0.24 11.84
N ASP A 55 0.90 0.73 11.57
CA ASP A 55 0.93 1.65 10.44
C ASP A 55 2.25 2.45 10.34
N GLY A 56 2.91 2.72 11.47
CA GLY A 56 4.19 3.43 11.51
C GLY A 56 5.36 2.66 10.90
N ALA A 57 5.21 1.36 10.61
CA ALA A 57 6.23 0.55 9.93
C ALA A 57 6.06 0.55 8.40
N TYR A 58 4.95 1.06 7.88
CA TYR A 58 4.64 1.09 6.45
C TYR A 58 4.61 2.54 5.97
N GLU A 59 5.46 2.87 5.01
CA GLU A 59 5.45 4.19 4.37
C GLU A 59 4.12 4.34 3.60
N GLU A 60 3.32 5.36 3.92
CA GLU A 60 2.12 5.64 3.13
C GLU A 60 2.55 6.29 1.82
N VAL A 61 2.22 5.63 0.72
CA VAL A 61 2.40 6.21 -0.61
C VAL A 61 1.18 7.07 -0.85
N GLU A 62 1.38 8.39 -0.80
CA GLU A 62 0.41 9.43 -1.15
C GLU A 62 0.60 9.88 -2.60
#